data_AF-A0A7D5T3R3-F1
#
_entry.id   AF-A0A7D5T3R3-F1
#
_cell.length_a   1.000
_cell.length_b   1.000
_cell.length_c   1.000
_cell.angle_alpha   90.00
_cell.angle_beta   90.00
_cell.angle_gamma   90.00
#
_symmetry.space_group_name_H-M   'P 1'
#
loop_
_entity.id
_entity.type
_entity.pdbx_description
1 polymer ?
#
loop_
_entity_poly.entity_id
_entity_poly.type
_entity_poly.pdbx_seq_one_letter_code
_entity_poly.pdbx_strand_id
1 'polypeptide(L)' 'MDRTRSAALNFAINFLVGYVLGRVLRDRDTGVRAGVVLGTVGAVASWRLAERFDTDAVEPAAEPIEIEIEE' A
#
# COMPACT_ATOMS: atom_id res chain seq x y z
N MET A 1 10.67 -4.69 5.47
CA MET A 1 10.25 -3.39 6.03
C MET A 1 9.13 -3.66 7.02
N ASP A 2 9.16 -3.09 8.23
CA ASP A 2 8.04 -3.21 9.17
C ASP A 2 6.73 -2.75 8.53
N ARG A 3 5.66 -3.56 8.65
CA ARG A 3 4.30 -3.23 8.12
C ARG A 3 3.84 -1.84 8.57
N THR A 4 4.13 -1.49 9.82
CA THR A 4 3.82 -0.17 10.41
C THR A 4 4.57 0.96 9.71
N ARG A 5 5.84 0.75 9.35
CA ARG A 5 6.66 1.75 8.65
C ARG A 5 6.16 1.98 7.23
N SER A 6 5.78 0.92 6.52
CA SER A 6 5.18 1.04 5.18
C SER A 6 3.84 1.75 5.24
N ALA A 7 2.97 1.43 6.20
CA ALA A 7 1.69 2.10 6.39
C ALA A 7 1.86 3.60 6.72
N ALA A 8 2.83 3.95 7.57
CA ALA A 8 3.12 5.34 7.92
C ALA A 8 3.67 6.16 6.74
N LEU A 9 4.55 5.56 5.92
CA LEU A 9 5.03 6.20 4.68
C LEU A 9 3.88 6.42 3.69
N ASN A 10 3.02 5.41 3.51
CA ASN A 10 1.90 5.51 2.61
C ASN A 10 0.88 6.57 3.08
N PHE A 11 0.63 6.64 4.40
CA PHE A 11 -0.14 7.72 5.00
C PHE A 11 0.46 9.09 4.66
N ALA A 12 1.76 9.28 4.92
CA ALA A 12 2.42 10.57 4.75
C ALA A 12 2.38 11.07 3.30
N ILE A 13 2.59 10.17 2.34
CA ILE A 13 2.54 10.49 0.90
C ILE A 13 1.11 10.90 0.52
N ASN A 14 0.12 10.08 0.83
CA ASN A 14 -1.28 10.36 0.49
C ASN A 14 -1.80 11.62 1.22
N PHE A 15 -1.35 11.85 2.46
CA PHE A 15 -1.63 13.07 3.20
C PHE A 15 -1.08 14.30 2.49
N LEU A 16 0.19 14.26 2.06
CA LEU A 16 0.82 15.37 1.35
C LEU A 16 0.09 15.68 0.05
N VAL A 17 -0.26 14.66 -0.73
CA VAL A 17 -1.00 14.82 -1.98
C VAL A 17 -2.37 15.46 -1.72
N GLY A 18 -3.14 14.92 -0.76
CA GLY A 18 -4.44 15.47 -0.39
C GLY A 18 -4.35 16.89 0.20
N TYR A 19 -3.32 17.16 0.99
CA TYR A 19 -3.07 18.46 1.58
C TYR A 19 -2.78 19.52 0.53
N VAL A 20 -1.86 19.24 -0.39
CA VAL A 20 -1.50 20.19 -1.45
C VAL A 20 -2.70 20.44 -2.35
N LEU A 21 -3.40 19.40 -2.79
CA LEU A 21 -4.60 19.54 -3.63
C LEU A 21 -5.70 20.35 -2.92
N GLY A 22 -6.04 20.00 -1.68
CA GLY A 22 -7.07 20.71 -0.91
C GLY A 22 -6.69 22.15 -0.57
N ARG A 23 -5.38 22.42 -0.36
CA ARG A 23 -4.87 23.76 -0.12
C ARG A 23 -4.86 24.62 -1.38
N VAL A 24 -4.51 24.06 -2.53
CA VAL A 24 -4.51 24.78 -3.81
C VAL A 24 -5.92 25.10 -4.27
N LEU A 25 -6.88 24.18 -4.08
CA LEU A 25 -8.26 24.36 -4.53
C LEU A 25 -9.08 25.30 -3.64
N ARG A 26 -8.71 25.46 -2.37
CA ARG A 26 -9.51 26.24 -1.42
C ARG A 26 -8.64 26.92 -0.36
N ASP A 27 -8.35 26.22 0.73
CA ASP A 27 -7.74 26.81 1.93
C ASP A 27 -6.90 25.78 2.70
N ARG A 28 -6.10 26.26 3.66
CA ARG A 28 -5.26 25.40 4.52
C ARG A 28 -6.07 24.31 5.23
N ASP A 29 -7.21 24.67 5.83
CA ASP A 29 -8.08 23.73 6.55
C ASP A 29 -8.66 22.64 5.63
N THR A 30 -8.99 23.01 4.39
CA THR A 30 -9.44 22.05 3.38
C THR A 30 -8.30 21.09 3.00
N GLY A 31 -7.09 21.61 2.85
CA GLY A 31 -5.88 20.80 2.70
C GLY A 31 -5.71 19.81 3.85
N VAL A 32 -5.77 20.26 5.11
CA VAL A 32 -5.59 19.36 6.26
C VAL A 32 -6.66 18.27 6.28
N ARG A 33 -7.94 18.60 6.07
CA ARG A 33 -9.02 17.60 6.03
C ARG A 33 -8.85 16.61 4.87
N ALA A 34 -8.56 17.10 3.67
CA ALA A 34 -8.37 16.26 2.49
C ALA A 34 -7.15 15.34 2.67
N GLY A 35 -6.04 15.87 3.19
CA GLY A 35 -4.84 15.11 3.53
C GLY A 35 -5.12 14.03 4.56
N VAL A 36 -5.82 14.34 5.67
CA VAL A 36 -6.18 13.32 6.67
C VAL A 36 -7.02 12.21 6.04
N VAL A 37 -8.05 12.55 5.27
CA VAL A 37 -8.92 11.54 4.64
C VAL A 37 -8.13 10.65 3.67
N LEU A 38 -7.38 11.24 2.73
CA LEU A 38 -6.57 10.49 1.77
C LEU A 38 -5.48 9.66 2.44
N GLY A 39 -4.76 10.26 3.40
CA GLY A 39 -3.74 9.57 4.19
C GLY A 39 -4.30 8.34 4.89
N THR A 40 -5.44 8.49 5.57
CA THR A 40 -6.06 7.39 6.33
C THR A 40 -6.54 6.28 5.39
N VAL A 41 -7.18 6.63 4.27
CA VAL A 41 -7.62 5.65 3.26
C VAL A 41 -6.43 4.90 2.66
N GLY A 42 -5.36 5.61 2.27
CA GLY A 42 -4.16 5.00 1.72
C GLY A 42 -3.46 4.07 2.71
N ALA A 43 -3.38 4.45 3.98
CA ALA A 43 -2.80 3.63 5.04
C ALA A 43 -3.60 2.34 5.27
N VAL A 44 -4.93 2.45 5.40
CA VAL A 44 -5.82 1.29 5.61
C VAL A 44 -5.80 0.37 4.39
N ALA A 45 -5.87 0.92 3.18
CA ALA A 45 -5.78 0.15 1.94
C ALA A 45 -4.45 -0.59 1.86
N SER A 46 -3.32 0.09 2.11
CA SER A 46 -1.99 -0.52 2.10
C SER A 46 -1.83 -1.62 3.14
N TRP A 47 -2.43 -1.44 4.33
CA TRP A 47 -2.37 -2.43 5.41
C TRP A 47 -3.20 -3.68 5.06
N ARG A 48 -4.43 -3.49 4.58
CA ARG A 48 -5.31 -4.57 4.07
C ARG A 48 -4.69 -5.33 2.90
N LEU A 49 -4.03 -4.61 1.99
CA LEU A 49 -3.46 -5.20 0.79
C LEU A 49 -2.18 -5.99 1.10
N ALA A 50 -1.39 -5.54 2.08
CA ALA A 50 -0.26 -6.32 2.60
C ALA A 50 -0.71 -7.65 3.19
N GLU A 51 -1.86 -7.71 3.86
CA GLU A 51 -2.45 -8.95 4.37
C GLU A 51 -2.81 -9.93 3.23
N ARG A 52 -3.36 -9.38 2.12
CA ARG A 52 -3.82 -10.18 0.98
C ARG A 52 -2.65 -10.72 0.15
N PHE A 53 -1.61 -9.92 -0.09
CA PHE A 53 -0.42 -10.37 -0.83
C PHE A 53 0.48 -11.32 -0.02
N ASP A 54 0.42 -11.30 1.32
CA ASP A 54 1.02 -12.38 2.14
C ASP A 54 0.28 -13.72 1.91
N THR A 55 -1.02 -13.67 1.60
CA THR A 55 -1.84 -14.88 1.37
C THR A 55 -1.77 -15.37 -0.08
N ASP A 56 -1.59 -14.45 -1.03
CA ASP A 56 -1.41 -14.72 -2.48
C ASP A 56 0.06 -14.90 -2.89
N ALA A 57 1.01 -14.89 -1.94
CA ALA A 57 2.33 -15.43 -2.19
C ALA A 57 2.16 -16.92 -2.45
N VAL A 58 2.00 -17.28 -3.71
CA VAL A 58 2.17 -18.63 -4.21
C VAL A 58 3.56 -19.07 -3.73
N GLU A 59 3.62 -19.75 -2.58
CA GLU A 59 4.73 -20.62 -2.29
C GLU A 59 4.84 -21.52 -3.53
N PRO A 60 5.98 -21.56 -4.22
CA PRO A 60 6.17 -22.53 -5.27
C PRO A 60 6.10 -23.91 -4.62
N ALA A 61 4.90 -24.47 -4.55
CA ALA A 61 4.63 -25.87 -4.28
C ALA A 61 5.02 -26.66 -5.54
N ALA A 62 6.28 -26.58 -5.90
CA ALA A 62 6.87 -27.38 -6.94
C ALA A 62 8.24 -27.77 -6.42
N GLU A 63 8.25 -28.87 -5.66
CA GLU A 63 9.40 -29.77 -5.71
C GLU A 63 9.73 -29.97 -7.20
N PRO A 64 11.00 -29.84 -7.62
CA PRO A 64 11.36 -29.97 -9.03
C PRO A 64 10.84 -31.30 -9.57
N ILE A 65 9.97 -31.26 -10.60
CA ILE A 65 9.54 -32.48 -11.27
C ILE A 65 10.72 -32.91 -12.14
N GLU A 66 11.42 -33.97 -11.75
CA GLU A 66 12.42 -34.62 -12.58
C GLU A 66 11.74 -35.24 -13.80
N ILE A 67 12.10 -34.78 -14.99
CA ILE A 67 11.63 -35.33 -16.27
C ILE A 67 12.74 -36.24 -16.79
N GLU A 68 12.53 -37.55 -16.73
CA GLU A 68 13.40 -38.51 -17.42
C GLU A 68 13.20 -38.36 -18.94
N ILE A 69 14.30 -38.19 -19.67
CA ILE A 69 14.32 -38.18 -21.13
C ILE A 69 14.87 -39.54 -21.57
N GLU A 70 14.03 -40.40 -22.12
CA GLU A 70 14.47 -41.62 -22.80
C GLU A 70 15.00 -41.26 -24.20
N GLU A 71 16.21 -41.73 -24.56
CA GLU A 71 16.84 -41.54 -25.87
C GLU A 71 16.15 -42.32 -27.01
#